data_AF-A0A7S2D8K3-F1
#
_entry.id   AF-A0A7S2D8K3-F1
#
_cell.length_a   1.000
_cell.length_b   1.000
_cell.length_c   1.000
_cell.angle_alpha   90.00
_cell.angle_beta   90.00
_cell.angle_gamma   90.00
#
_symmetry.space_group_name_H-M   'P 1'
#
loop_
_entity.id
_entity.type
_entity.pdbx_description
1 polymer ?
#
loop_
_entity_poly.entity_id
_entity_poly.type
_entity_poly.pdbx_seq_one_letter_code
_entity_poly.pdbx_strand_id
1 'polypeptide(L)'
;DDKAPILHEALSTFVRTLLRGICIEVLLDDGSVIFPHTSLNSEMTHITLDVNEAQRAIPLCDVERVATARELRTKNILTSIQPYLDDRCCTLVLRGFEFVTFRLDNERHREYFAACL
;
A
#
# COMPACT_ATOMS: atom_id res chain seq x y z
N ASP A 1 -19.28 7.62 -22.29
CA ASP A 1 -18.30 6.85 -21.51
C ASP A 1 -17.07 7.73 -21.26
N ASP A 2 -17.25 8.76 -20.45
CA ASP A 2 -16.36 9.95 -20.39
C ASP A 2 -15.42 9.92 -19.16
N LYS A 3 -15.51 8.88 -18.33
CA LYS A 3 -14.77 8.75 -17.06
C LYS A 3 -13.49 7.91 -17.18
N ALA A 4 -13.41 7.05 -18.18
CA ALA A 4 -12.23 6.21 -18.44
C ALA A 4 -10.94 7.02 -18.66
N PRO A 5 -10.91 8.10 -19.47
CA PRO A 5 -9.66 8.87 -19.66
C PRO A 5 -9.21 9.58 -18.38
N ILE A 6 -10.14 10.11 -17.58
CA ILE A 6 -9.83 10.80 -16.32
C ILE A 6 -9.24 9.83 -15.29
N LEU A 7 -9.79 8.62 -15.17
CA LEU A 7 -9.26 7.59 -14.28
C LEU A 7 -7.85 7.16 -14.69
N HIS A 8 -7.61 6.95 -15.97
CA HIS A 8 -6.30 6.59 -16.50
C HIS A 8 -5.25 7.67 -16.21
N GLU A 9 -5.61 8.95 -16.36
CA GLU A 9 -4.72 10.07 -16.04
C GLU A 9 -4.41 10.15 -14.54
N ALA A 10 -5.41 9.95 -13.68
CA ALA A 10 -5.24 9.93 -12.24
C ALA A 10 -4.31 8.78 -11.80
N LEU A 11 -4.51 7.57 -12.32
CA LEU A 11 -3.66 6.40 -12.04
C LEU A 11 -2.24 6.63 -12.58
N SER A 12 -2.09 7.15 -13.79
CA SER A 12 -0.78 7.46 -14.37
C SER A 12 -0.02 8.47 -13.52
N THR A 13 -0.72 9.48 -13.00
CA THR A 13 -0.12 10.47 -12.10
C THR A 13 0.29 9.83 -10.78
N PHE A 14 -0.55 8.96 -10.22
CA PHE A 14 -0.25 8.23 -8.99
C PHE A 14 0.99 7.33 -9.15
N VAL A 15 1.09 6.56 -10.24
CA VAL A 15 2.25 5.72 -10.54
C VAL A 15 3.52 6.56 -10.68
N ARG A 16 3.47 7.71 -11.38
CA ARG A 16 4.62 8.62 -11.50
C ARG A 16 5.06 9.19 -10.15
N THR A 17 4.10 9.50 -9.28
CA THR A 17 4.39 9.93 -7.91
C THR A 17 5.07 8.81 -7.12
N LEU A 18 4.58 7.57 -7.23
CA LEU A 18 5.19 6.42 -6.57
C LEU A 18 6.58 6.08 -7.13
N LEU A 19 6.81 6.21 -8.45
CA LEU A 19 8.13 6.04 -9.07
C LEU A 19 9.16 7.07 -8.56
N ARG A 20 8.73 8.29 -8.23
CA ARG A 20 9.60 9.31 -7.63
C ARG A 20 9.87 9.06 -6.15
N GLY A 21 9.02 8.27 -5.52
CA GLY A 21 9.00 8.04 -4.10
C GLY A 21 8.20 9.09 -3.35
N ILE A 22 7.46 8.62 -2.34
CA ILE A 22 6.66 9.43 -1.42
C ILE A 22 6.70 8.84 -0.02
N CYS A 23 6.56 9.67 1.01
CA CYS A 23 6.40 9.17 2.36
C CYS A 23 4.97 8.65 2.55
N ILE A 24 4.82 7.34 2.75
CA ILE A 24 3.53 6.71 3.06
C ILE A 24 3.62 6.15 4.48
N GLU A 25 2.59 6.40 5.29
CA GLU A 25 2.48 5.83 6.63
C GLU A 25 2.35 4.30 6.52
N VAL A 26 3.21 3.56 7.21
CA VAL A 26 3.08 2.12 7.41
C VAL A 26 2.71 1.86 8.86
N LEU A 27 1.56 1.19 9.03
CA LEU A 27 0.99 0.84 10.32
C LEU A 27 1.51 -0.52 10.75
N LEU A 28 2.06 -0.57 11.96
CA LEU A 28 2.58 -1.79 12.58
C LEU A 28 1.49 -2.47 13.43
N ASP A 29 1.76 -3.71 13.84
CA ASP A 29 0.82 -4.58 14.55
C ASP A 29 0.46 -4.09 15.96
N ASP A 30 1.34 -3.33 16.59
CA ASP A 30 1.12 -2.65 17.87
C ASP A 30 0.38 -1.31 17.73
N GLY A 31 0.01 -0.93 16.50
CA GLY A 31 -0.65 0.33 16.18
C GLY A 31 0.30 1.53 16.07
N SER A 32 1.60 1.33 16.27
CA SER A 32 2.60 2.35 15.96
C SER A 32 2.76 2.53 14.45
N VAL A 33 3.36 3.66 14.06
CA VAL A 33 3.47 4.05 12.67
C VAL A 33 4.90 4.44 12.34
N ILE A 34 5.33 4.09 11.14
CA ILE A 34 6.58 4.55 10.54
C ILE A 34 6.27 5.25 9.21
N PHE A 35 7.19 6.11 8.77
CA PHE A 35 7.03 6.89 7.54
C PHE A 35 8.19 6.60 6.58
N PRO A 36 8.24 5.39 5.98
CA PRO A 36 9.22 5.10 4.95
C PRO A 36 9.06 6.02 3.75
N HIS A 37 10.19 6.39 3.16
CA HIS A 37 10.19 6.81 1.77
C HIS A 37 9.86 5.58 0.92
N THR A 38 8.66 5.57 0.34
CA THR A 38 8.08 4.46 -0.40
C THR A 38 8.14 4.75 -1.88
N SER A 39 8.78 3.88 -2.66
CA SER A 39 8.90 4.05 -4.10
C SER A 39 8.64 2.77 -4.89
N LEU A 40 8.20 2.91 -6.13
CA LEU A 40 8.21 1.83 -7.13
C LEU A 40 9.50 1.95 -7.94
N ASN A 41 10.22 0.84 -8.17
CA ASN A 41 11.42 0.89 -9.00
C ASN A 41 11.08 1.14 -10.48
N SER A 42 12.09 1.56 -11.27
CA SER A 42 11.93 1.86 -12.70
C SER A 42 11.41 0.70 -13.52
N GLU A 43 11.75 -0.54 -13.13
CA GLU A 43 11.30 -1.75 -13.81
C GLU A 43 9.88 -2.17 -13.40
N MET A 44 9.26 -1.48 -12.43
CA MET A 44 7.94 -1.80 -11.87
C MET A 44 7.84 -3.25 -11.37
N THR A 45 8.88 -3.72 -10.69
CA THR A 45 8.96 -5.08 -10.15
C THR A 45 8.96 -5.13 -8.63
N HIS A 46 9.30 -4.03 -7.94
CA HIS A 46 9.41 -3.97 -6.49
C HIS A 46 8.90 -2.64 -5.93
N ILE A 47 8.16 -2.71 -4.82
CA ILE A 47 7.98 -1.56 -3.93
C ILE A 47 9.15 -1.53 -2.94
N THR A 48 9.80 -0.38 -2.83
CA THR A 48 10.91 -0.16 -1.90
C THR A 48 10.44 0.71 -0.75
N LEU A 49 10.76 0.29 0.47
CA LEU A 49 10.50 1.03 1.71
C LEU A 49 11.84 1.39 2.35
N ASP A 50 12.18 2.68 2.35
CA ASP A 50 13.40 3.19 2.96
C ASP A 50 13.08 3.91 4.27
N VAL A 51 13.63 3.42 5.39
CA VAL A 51 13.50 4.02 6.72
C VAL A 51 14.88 4.16 7.33
N ASN A 52 15.37 5.40 7.48
CA ASN A 52 16.70 5.70 8.00
C ASN A 52 17.79 4.95 7.21
N GLU A 53 18.49 4.00 7.85
CA GLU A 53 19.56 3.20 7.25
C GLU A 53 19.08 1.81 6.79
N ALA A 54 17.79 1.50 6.95
CA ALA A 54 17.19 0.23 6.56
C ALA A 54 16.36 0.39 5.30
N GLN A 55 16.52 -0.58 4.39
CA GLN A 55 15.74 -0.68 3.16
C GLN A 55 15.08 -2.06 3.08
N ARG A 56 13.81 -2.09 2.73
CA ARG A 56 13.09 -3.33 2.40
C ARG A 56 12.54 -3.22 0.98
N ALA A 57 12.88 -4.17 0.13
CA ALA A 57 12.24 -4.36 -1.16
C ALA A 57 11.15 -5.43 -1.06
N ILE A 58 9.96 -5.12 -1.58
CA ILE A 58 8.80 -6.01 -1.66
C ILE A 58 8.60 -6.32 -3.15
N PRO A 59 8.95 -7.53 -3.61
CA PRO A 59 8.67 -7.95 -4.98
C PRO A 59 7.15 -7.95 -5.25
N LEU A 60 6.73 -7.30 -6.33
CA LEU A 60 5.32 -7.29 -6.73
C LEU A 60 4.81 -8.70 -7.08
N CYS A 61 5.69 -9.57 -7.56
CA CYS A 61 5.35 -10.96 -7.84
C CYS A 61 5.00 -11.78 -6.58
N ASP A 62 5.34 -11.28 -5.38
CA ASP A 62 5.00 -11.90 -4.10
C ASP A 62 3.73 -11.31 -3.47
N VAL A 63 3.16 -10.25 -4.05
CA VAL A 63 1.85 -9.72 -3.64
C VAL A 63 0.77 -10.67 -4.14
N GLU A 64 0.12 -11.39 -3.24
CA GLU A 64 -0.98 -12.30 -3.59
C GLU A 64 -2.28 -11.54 -3.82
N ARG A 65 -2.51 -10.50 -3.00
CA ARG A 65 -3.65 -9.60 -3.12
C ARG A 65 -3.46 -8.35 -2.28
N VAL A 66 -4.22 -7.33 -2.64
CA VAL A 66 -4.43 -6.14 -1.81
C VAL A 66 -5.74 -6.29 -1.03
N ALA A 67 -5.71 -6.00 0.26
CA ALA A 67 -6.86 -6.11 1.16
C ALA A 67 -7.17 -4.78 1.85
N THR A 68 -8.45 -4.43 1.90
CA THR A 68 -8.97 -3.31 2.68
C THR A 68 -9.09 -3.66 4.16
N ALA A 69 -9.13 -2.64 5.02
CA ALA A 69 -9.44 -2.81 6.44
C ALA A 69 -10.71 -3.63 6.69
N ARG A 70 -11.77 -3.38 5.89
CA ARG A 70 -13.03 -4.11 5.97
C ARG A 70 -12.86 -5.60 5.66
N GLU A 71 -12.13 -5.96 4.60
CA GLU A 71 -11.92 -7.36 4.24
C GLU A 71 -11.09 -8.12 5.28
N LEU A 72 -10.10 -7.46 5.90
CA LEU A 72 -9.30 -8.06 6.97
C LEU A 72 -10.17 -8.36 8.20
N ARG A 73 -11.01 -7.41 8.63
CA ARG A 73 -11.97 -7.60 9.73
C ARG A 73 -12.94 -8.74 9.45
N THR A 74 -13.57 -8.76 8.28
CA THR A 74 -14.55 -9.80 7.92
C THR A 74 -13.95 -11.21 7.88
N LYS A 75 -12.69 -11.33 7.43
CA LYS A 75 -11.99 -12.62 7.35
C LYS A 75 -11.24 -13.00 8.63
N ASN A 76 -11.30 -12.16 9.65
CA ASN A 76 -10.55 -12.28 10.90
C ASN A 76 -9.04 -12.51 10.69
N ILE A 77 -8.46 -11.77 9.73
CA ILE A 77 -7.03 -11.80 9.40
C ILE A 77 -6.33 -10.67 10.17
N LEU A 78 -5.08 -10.87 10.61
CA LEU A 78 -4.27 -9.89 11.33
C LEU A 78 -4.96 -9.33 12.58
N THR A 79 -5.30 -10.17 13.55
CA THR A 79 -6.14 -9.78 14.70
C THR A 79 -5.55 -8.68 15.59
N SER A 80 -4.23 -8.57 15.69
CA SER A 80 -3.55 -7.54 16.51
C SER A 80 -3.69 -6.12 15.93
N ILE A 81 -3.54 -5.97 14.61
CA ILE A 81 -3.60 -4.65 13.96
C ILE A 81 -5.04 -4.14 13.79
N GLN A 82 -6.04 -5.03 13.82
CA GLN A 82 -7.45 -4.71 13.54
C GLN A 82 -8.01 -3.47 14.27
N PRO A 83 -7.72 -3.24 15.58
CA PRO A 83 -8.20 -2.05 16.30
C PRO A 83 -7.70 -0.73 15.72
N TYR A 84 -6.60 -0.75 14.97
CA TYR A 84 -5.93 0.43 14.43
C TYR A 84 -6.25 0.69 12.95
N LEU A 85 -6.93 -0.26 12.29
CA LEU A 85 -7.28 -0.16 10.87
C LEU A 85 -8.43 0.83 10.63
N ASP A 86 -8.24 1.79 9.74
CA ASP A 86 -9.28 2.69 9.23
C ASP A 86 -9.51 2.52 7.71
N ASP A 87 -10.44 3.28 7.14
CA ASP A 87 -10.79 3.17 5.71
C ASP A 87 -9.71 3.70 4.76
N ARG A 88 -8.65 4.30 5.30
CA ARG A 88 -7.46 4.71 4.54
C ARG A 88 -6.40 3.61 4.49
N CYS A 89 -6.57 2.54 5.27
CA CYS A 89 -5.65 1.41 5.29
C CYS A 89 -5.80 0.51 4.07
N CYS A 90 -4.65 0.13 3.51
CA CYS A 90 -4.47 -0.78 2.41
C CYS A 90 -3.38 -1.79 2.78
N THR A 91 -3.69 -3.08 2.79
CA THR A 91 -2.74 -4.13 3.22
C THR A 91 -2.33 -5.00 2.04
N LEU A 92 -1.03 -5.07 1.78
CA LEU A 92 -0.47 -6.06 0.89
C LEU A 92 -0.39 -7.38 1.64
N VAL A 93 -1.09 -8.39 1.12
CA VAL A 93 -0.96 -9.78 1.56
C VAL A 93 0.13 -10.40 0.69
N LEU A 94 1.27 -10.69 1.30
CA LEU A 94 2.43 -11.25 0.62
C LEU A 94 2.47 -12.77 0.80
N ARG A 95 3.20 -13.45 -0.09
CA ARG A 95 3.56 -14.86 0.10
C ARG A 95 4.30 -15.06 1.42
N GLY A 96 4.13 -16.24 2.01
CA GLY A 96 4.81 -16.58 3.26
C GLY A 96 4.18 -16.00 4.52
N PHE A 97 2.90 -15.59 4.46
CA PHE A 97 2.15 -15.02 5.59
C PHE A 97 2.73 -13.69 6.09
N GLU A 98 3.38 -12.92 5.21
CA GLU A 98 3.81 -11.57 5.49
C GLU A 98 2.77 -10.54 5.06
N PHE A 99 2.71 -9.43 5.79
CA PHE A 99 1.75 -8.37 5.53
C PHE A 99 2.42 -7.01 5.68
N VAL A 100 2.00 -6.05 4.86
CA VAL A 100 2.39 -4.64 4.99
C VAL A 100 1.16 -3.79 4.86
N THR A 101 0.82 -3.06 5.92
CA THR A 101 -0.33 -2.17 5.94
C THR A 101 0.12 -0.73 5.75
N PHE A 102 -0.25 -0.16 4.61
CA PHE A 102 -0.11 1.25 4.32
C PHE A 102 -1.36 1.99 4.78
N ARG A 103 -1.20 3.20 5.29
CA ARG A 103 -2.29 4.14 5.54
C ARG A 103 -2.07 5.36 4.65
N LEU A 104 -2.99 5.57 3.73
CA LEU A 104 -2.91 6.65 2.75
C LEU A 104 -3.56 7.93 3.30
N ASP A 105 -3.37 9.07 2.63
CA ASP A 105 -3.95 10.35 3.08
C ASP A 105 -5.47 10.30 3.20
N ASN A 106 -6.12 9.62 2.26
CA ASN A 106 -7.57 9.42 2.22
C ASN A 106 -7.95 8.15 1.46
N GLU A 107 -9.24 7.80 1.51
CA GLU A 107 -9.80 6.60 0.88
C GLU A 107 -9.56 6.55 -0.64
N ARG A 108 -9.57 7.70 -1.32
CA ARG A 108 -9.32 7.78 -2.77
C ARG A 108 -7.87 7.47 -3.12
N HIS A 109 -6.90 7.95 -2.34
CA HIS A 109 -5.50 7.56 -2.54
C HIS A 109 -5.29 6.07 -2.28
N ARG A 110 -5.99 5.49 -1.30
CA ARG A 110 -6.02 4.04 -1.06
C ARG A 110 -6.59 3.27 -2.25
N GLU A 111 -7.65 3.78 -2.89
CA GLU A 111 -8.21 3.20 -4.13
C GLU A 111 -7.21 3.21 -5.27
N TYR A 112 -6.53 4.34 -5.51
CA TYR A 112 -5.53 4.45 -6.56
C TYR A 112 -4.33 3.53 -6.30
N PHE A 113 -3.84 3.48 -5.05
CA PHE A 113 -2.78 2.57 -4.67
C PHE A 113 -3.16 1.10 -4.93
N ALA A 114 -4.36 0.70 -4.51
CA ALA A 114 -4.85 -0.66 -4.73
C ALA A 114 -5.12 -0.99 -6.21
N ALA A 115 -5.44 0.00 -7.04
CA ALA A 115 -5.66 -0.19 -8.48
C ALA A 115 -4.35 -0.28 -9.28
N CYS A 116 -3.24 0.21 -8.72
CA CYS A 116 -1.92 0.14 -9.34
C CYS A 116 -1.17 -1.17 -9.06
N LEU A 117 -1.66 -2.00 -8.13
CA LEU A 117 -1.02 -3.23 -7.65
C LEU A 117 -1.88 -4.44 -7.96
#